data_AF-A0A1R4EC47-F1
#
_entry.id   AF-A0A1R4EC47-F1
#
_cell.length_a   1.000
_cell.length_b   1.000
_cell.length_c   1.000
_cell.angle_alpha   90.00
_cell.angle_beta   90.00
_cell.angle_gamma   90.00
#
_symmetry.space_group_name_H-M   'P 1'
#
loop_
_entity.id
_entity.type
_entity.pdbx_description
1 polymer ?
#
loop_
_entity_poly.entity_id
_entity_poly.type
_entity_poly.pdbx_seq_one_letter_code
_entity_poly.pdbx_strand_id
1 'polypeptide(L)'
;MSPNSHSVLTSSTTKRLKTPLKASVVLLTTVILASCGSDSSWESYYNNPSELPTNPEPEPEPEPIPEPPVNEKHEPETDLTGFQSNTLSSKDGTFTDDAIGYAEIRNDKSDYTETKTVDGAVVPIDNGQGDNFTSYDKVTVRADMTKPDSVKEKVEINISGDSDTDYGNGFKLHTESTKVQGPVALDLNYSSVYKNFDSQMQIGHIYGDPNQSFLGDLARVSTVFVQGNATNLEDMKYMKELAQYNIDNNINDGTVSYTGVATYMENLHLKDGTRGGPVVDGTSQFDVDFINDSVKGELTFEGDLKYNPTGKVAINADITGNTFAGNVDGIDTAGGFYGEDAQFLGGVYQQAIERGGKGAQPGEGTTFQGTFGAEKQPAK
;
A
#
# COMPACT_ATOMS: atom_id res chain seq x y z
N MET A 1 -16.82 38.68 20.52
CA MET A 1 -15.72 37.91 21.12
C MET A 1 -15.40 36.78 20.14
N SER A 2 -14.26 36.88 19.46
CA SER A 2 -13.74 35.80 18.60
C SER A 2 -13.23 34.64 19.45
N PRO A 3 -13.15 33.45 18.85
CA PRO A 3 -11.85 32.80 18.75
C PRO A 3 -11.51 32.42 17.30
N ASN A 4 -10.23 32.48 17.03
CA ASN A 4 -9.58 32.21 15.74
C ASN A 4 -9.66 30.71 15.39
N SER A 5 -10.07 30.41 14.17
CA SER A 5 -9.83 29.12 13.53
C SER A 5 -8.79 29.31 12.43
N HIS A 6 -7.62 28.71 12.62
CA HIS A 6 -6.58 28.65 11.61
C HIS A 6 -7.01 27.68 10.51
N SER A 7 -7.29 28.21 9.33
CA SER A 7 -7.41 27.47 8.08
C SER A 7 -6.01 27.14 7.57
N VAL A 8 -5.68 25.85 7.43
CA VAL A 8 -4.50 25.42 6.69
C VAL A 8 -4.96 25.03 5.28
N LEU A 9 -4.84 25.99 4.37
CA LEU A 9 -4.85 25.79 2.93
C LEU A 9 -3.51 25.16 2.51
N THR A 10 -3.47 23.87 2.20
CA THR A 10 -2.36 23.30 1.42
C THR A 10 -2.63 23.51 -0.07
N SER A 11 -2.27 24.69 -0.54
CA SER A 11 -2.05 24.97 -1.96
C SER A 11 -0.73 24.33 -2.38
N SER A 12 -0.76 23.17 -3.04
CA SER A 12 0.39 22.63 -3.76
C SER A 12 0.54 23.36 -5.10
N THR A 13 1.11 24.56 -5.04
CA THR A 13 1.59 25.26 -6.23
C THR A 13 2.84 24.55 -6.74
N THR A 14 2.71 23.77 -7.81
CA THR A 14 3.83 23.11 -8.48
C THR A 14 4.79 24.15 -9.05
N LYS A 15 5.90 24.43 -8.35
CA LYS A 15 7.03 25.14 -8.93
C LYS A 15 7.71 24.22 -9.95
N ARG A 16 7.51 24.50 -11.23
CA ARG A 16 8.31 23.93 -12.33
C ARG A 16 9.78 24.29 -12.11
N LEU A 17 10.62 23.33 -11.74
CA LEU A 17 12.07 23.45 -11.90
C LEU A 17 12.42 23.36 -13.38
N LYS A 18 12.74 24.51 -13.98
CA LYS A 18 13.54 24.60 -15.21
C LYS A 18 15.00 24.74 -14.80
N THR A 19 15.78 23.68 -14.91
CA THR A 19 17.25 23.78 -14.93
C THR A 19 17.80 23.00 -16.13
N PRO A 20 18.63 23.63 -16.99
CA PRO A 20 19.21 22.96 -18.14
C PRO A 20 20.34 22.02 -17.71
N LEU A 21 20.34 20.79 -18.25
CA LEU A 21 21.44 19.84 -18.18
C LEU A 21 22.73 20.48 -18.74
N LYS A 22 23.81 20.48 -17.95
CA LYS A 22 25.16 20.72 -18.46
C LYS A 22 25.88 19.40 -18.64
N ALA A 23 26.15 19.06 -19.89
CA ALA A 23 27.15 18.08 -20.25
C ALA A 23 28.54 18.62 -19.89
N SER A 24 29.30 17.87 -19.08
CA SER A 24 30.74 18.07 -18.96
C SER A 24 31.44 16.73 -19.01
N VAL A 25 31.95 16.47 -20.21
CA VAL A 25 33.01 15.54 -20.56
C VAL A 25 34.30 15.93 -19.82
N VAL A 26 35.02 14.97 -19.24
CA VAL A 26 36.48 15.09 -19.06
C VAL A 26 37.16 13.78 -19.47
N LEU A 27 38.08 13.93 -20.41
CA LEU A 27 38.88 12.92 -21.09
C LEU A 27 40.17 12.61 -20.28
N LEU A 28 40.62 11.36 -20.41
CA LEU A 28 41.94 10.76 -20.18
C LEU A 28 43.12 11.61 -19.68
N THR A 29 43.94 11.00 -18.81
CA THR A 29 45.40 10.95 -19.02
C THR A 29 46.03 9.72 -18.34
N THR A 30 46.52 8.78 -19.14
CA THR A 30 47.53 7.79 -18.78
C THR A 30 48.93 8.37 -19.05
N VAL A 31 49.96 7.92 -18.31
CA VAL A 31 51.31 7.50 -18.78
C VAL A 31 52.33 7.45 -17.63
N ILE A 32 52.74 6.22 -17.30
CA ILE A 32 54.10 5.64 -17.14
C ILE A 32 55.13 6.33 -16.22
N LEU A 33 55.70 5.56 -15.28
CA LEU A 33 57.16 5.38 -15.14
C LEU A 33 57.50 3.96 -14.64
N ALA A 34 58.47 3.36 -15.32
CA ALA A 34 59.05 2.04 -15.09
C ALA A 34 60.47 2.19 -14.54
N SER A 35 60.94 1.22 -13.74
CA SER A 35 62.34 0.75 -13.73
C SER A 35 62.41 -0.60 -12.99
N CYS A 36 62.79 -1.69 -13.65
CA CYS A 36 64.13 -2.34 -13.63
C CYS A 36 64.51 -2.89 -12.24
N GLY A 37 64.95 -4.14 -12.03
CA GLY A 37 65.32 -5.25 -12.90
C GLY A 37 65.87 -6.42 -12.04
N SER A 38 65.68 -7.63 -12.55
CA SER A 38 66.44 -8.91 -12.40
C SER A 38 67.42 -9.16 -11.23
N ASP A 39 67.17 -10.33 -10.61
CA ASP A 39 68.08 -11.47 -10.34
C ASP A 39 69.15 -11.45 -9.22
N SER A 40 68.88 -12.34 -8.24
CA SER A 40 69.74 -13.28 -7.51
C SER A 40 71.22 -12.94 -7.23
N SER A 41 71.56 -12.87 -5.94
CA SER A 41 72.72 -13.60 -5.39
C SER A 41 72.61 -13.74 -3.87
N TRP A 42 72.84 -14.95 -3.38
CA TRP A 42 72.99 -15.27 -1.96
C TRP A 42 74.35 -14.81 -1.47
N GLU A 43 74.40 -14.02 -0.39
CA GLU A 43 75.60 -13.93 0.45
C GLU A 43 75.21 -13.64 1.90
N SER A 44 75.65 -14.54 2.77
CA SER A 44 75.42 -14.56 4.20
C SER A 44 76.30 -13.53 4.91
N TYR A 45 75.68 -12.63 5.67
CA TYR A 45 76.36 -11.92 6.75
C TYR A 45 75.54 -12.04 8.03
N TYR A 46 76.10 -12.81 8.97
CA TYR A 46 75.74 -12.79 10.38
C TYR A 46 75.83 -11.35 10.91
N ASN A 47 74.72 -10.81 11.41
CA ASN A 47 74.74 -9.64 12.29
C ASN A 47 73.63 -9.79 13.34
N ASN A 48 74.09 -9.81 14.60
CA ASN A 48 73.42 -9.66 15.91
C ASN A 48 71.97 -10.15 16.14
N PRO A 49 71.67 -10.71 17.34
CA PRO A 49 70.28 -10.97 17.71
C PRO A 49 69.52 -9.64 17.78
N SER A 50 68.52 -9.48 16.91
CA SER A 50 67.48 -8.48 17.10
C SER A 50 66.74 -8.81 18.38
N GLU A 51 66.60 -7.83 19.27
CA GLU A 51 65.70 -7.94 20.42
C GLU A 51 64.30 -8.30 19.89
N LEU A 52 63.69 -9.33 20.47
CA LEU A 52 62.31 -9.71 20.19
C LEU A 52 61.44 -8.49 20.51
N PRO A 53 60.49 -8.09 19.64
CA PRO A 53 59.54 -7.05 19.97
C PRO A 53 58.84 -7.46 21.27
N THR A 54 58.95 -6.61 22.27
CA THR A 54 58.20 -6.74 23.51
C THR A 54 56.73 -6.85 23.16
N ASN A 55 56.10 -7.90 23.72
CA ASN A 55 54.68 -8.22 23.79
C ASN A 55 53.74 -7.13 23.21
N PRO A 56 52.89 -7.44 22.20
CA PRO A 56 51.89 -6.49 21.76
C PRO A 56 51.07 -6.02 22.96
N GLU A 57 50.92 -4.70 23.06
CA GLU A 57 49.99 -4.08 24.00
C GLU A 57 48.63 -4.78 23.84
N PRO A 58 48.02 -5.29 24.93
CA PRO A 58 46.73 -5.96 24.81
C PRO A 58 45.76 -5.01 24.13
N GLU A 59 45.15 -5.47 23.04
CA GLU A 59 44.08 -4.74 22.38
C GLU A 59 43.08 -4.27 23.45
N PRO A 60 42.69 -2.98 23.45
CA PRO A 60 41.69 -2.51 24.39
C PRO A 60 40.45 -3.38 24.25
N GLU A 61 39.96 -3.89 25.38
CA GLU A 61 38.75 -4.70 25.41
C GLU A 61 37.62 -3.90 24.75
N PRO A 62 36.89 -4.47 23.78
CA PRO A 62 35.87 -3.73 23.04
C PRO A 62 34.83 -3.18 24.02
N GLU A 63 34.48 -1.89 23.86
CA GLU A 63 33.44 -1.28 24.68
C GLU A 63 32.13 -2.08 24.54
N PRO A 64 31.43 -2.35 25.65
CA PRO A 64 30.18 -3.09 25.60
C PRO A 64 29.16 -2.31 24.77
N ILE A 65 28.45 -3.03 23.88
CA ILE A 65 27.35 -2.45 23.10
C ILE A 65 26.31 -1.92 24.11
N PRO A 66 25.82 -0.67 23.94
CA PRO A 66 24.75 -0.12 24.79
C PRO A 66 23.52 -1.03 24.78
N GLU A 67 22.71 -0.99 25.83
CA GLU A 67 21.48 -1.79 25.86
C GLU A 67 20.48 -1.28 24.79
N PRO A 68 19.76 -2.18 24.09
CA PRO A 68 18.74 -1.77 23.13
C PRO A 68 17.61 -1.00 23.81
N PRO A 69 16.85 -0.17 23.06
CA PRO A 69 15.65 0.46 23.59
C PRO A 69 14.68 -0.62 24.08
N VAL A 70 14.03 -0.35 25.22
CA VAL A 70 13.04 -1.25 25.78
C VAL A 70 11.68 -0.89 25.21
N ASN A 71 10.98 -1.87 24.65
CA ASN A 71 9.59 -1.67 24.27
C ASN A 71 8.69 -1.70 25.50
N GLU A 72 8.06 -0.58 25.84
CA GLU A 72 6.94 -0.60 26.79
C GLU A 72 5.75 -1.27 26.10
N LYS A 73 5.13 -2.25 26.74
CA LYS A 73 4.01 -2.95 26.10
C LYS A 73 2.84 -1.99 25.91
N HIS A 74 2.53 -1.64 24.67
CA HIS A 74 1.29 -0.98 24.30
C HIS A 74 0.37 -1.93 23.56
N GLU A 75 -0.92 -1.86 23.89
CA GLU A 75 -1.94 -2.59 23.14
C GLU A 75 -2.28 -1.81 21.86
N PRO A 76 -2.70 -2.49 20.78
CA PRO A 76 -3.16 -1.85 19.55
C PRO A 76 -4.39 -0.97 19.80
N GLU A 77 -4.68 -0.07 18.87
CA GLU A 77 -5.90 0.73 18.91
C GLU A 77 -7.14 -0.17 18.87
N THR A 78 -8.13 0.09 19.73
CA THR A 78 -9.33 -0.74 19.84
C THR A 78 -10.30 -0.52 18.69
N ASP A 79 -10.36 0.72 18.20
CA ASP A 79 -11.21 1.09 17.08
C ASP A 79 -10.55 0.61 15.79
N LEU A 80 -11.36 0.08 14.87
CA LEU A 80 -10.83 -0.33 13.57
C LEU A 80 -10.58 0.90 12.71
N THR A 81 -9.46 0.86 12.02
CA THR A 81 -9.13 1.79 10.94
C THR A 81 -8.92 1.00 9.66
N GLY A 82 -8.91 1.68 8.52
CA GLY A 82 -8.78 0.97 7.26
C GLY A 82 -8.77 1.88 6.06
N PHE A 83 -8.59 1.24 4.91
CA PHE A 83 -8.61 1.88 3.61
C PHE A 83 -9.45 1.06 2.64
N GLN A 84 -10.18 1.75 1.76
CA GLN A 84 -10.93 1.14 0.68
C GLN A 84 -10.70 1.88 -0.63
N SER A 85 -10.71 1.13 -1.72
CA SER A 85 -10.83 1.68 -3.06
C SER A 85 -12.08 1.12 -3.72
N ASN A 86 -12.82 1.99 -4.40
CA ASN A 86 -14.07 1.67 -5.06
C ASN A 86 -13.97 1.99 -6.55
N THR A 87 -14.18 0.98 -7.37
CA THR A 87 -14.32 1.11 -8.81
C THR A 87 -15.77 0.84 -9.21
N LEU A 88 -16.35 1.80 -9.94
CA LEU A 88 -17.69 1.69 -10.50
C LEU A 88 -17.60 1.76 -12.02
N SER A 89 -18.21 0.78 -12.68
CA SER A 89 -18.44 0.81 -14.12
C SER A 89 -19.93 0.75 -14.43
N SER A 90 -20.36 1.49 -15.44
CA SER A 90 -21.73 1.52 -15.96
C SER A 90 -21.73 1.23 -17.45
N LYS A 91 -22.86 0.73 -17.95
CA LYS A 91 -23.14 0.61 -19.37
C LYS A 91 -23.97 1.81 -19.85
N ASP A 92 -23.75 2.21 -21.11
CA ASP A 92 -24.59 3.21 -21.78
C ASP A 92 -26.08 2.80 -21.76
N GLY A 93 -26.94 3.73 -21.35
CA GLY A 93 -28.37 3.52 -21.19
C GLY A 93 -29.12 4.82 -20.97
N THR A 94 -30.44 4.73 -20.78
CA THR A 94 -31.33 5.89 -20.64
C THR A 94 -30.92 6.89 -19.54
N PHE A 95 -30.13 6.45 -18.56
CA PHE A 95 -29.76 7.25 -17.38
C PHE A 95 -28.25 7.23 -17.06
N THR A 96 -27.42 6.54 -17.85
CA THR A 96 -26.00 6.33 -17.56
C THR A 96 -25.18 6.36 -18.84
N ASP A 97 -24.02 7.00 -18.78
CA ASP A 97 -23.00 6.86 -19.83
C ASP A 97 -22.19 5.58 -19.60
N ASP A 98 -21.59 5.04 -20.67
CA ASP A 98 -20.58 3.99 -20.56
C ASP A 98 -19.31 4.56 -19.94
N ALA A 99 -18.95 4.04 -18.77
CA ALA A 99 -17.79 4.52 -18.06
C ALA A 99 -17.26 3.44 -17.12
N ILE A 100 -15.98 3.54 -16.85
CA ILE A 100 -15.34 3.03 -15.64
C ILE A 100 -14.67 4.20 -14.95
N GLY A 101 -14.84 4.28 -13.64
CA GLY A 101 -14.23 5.32 -12.85
C GLY A 101 -13.79 4.79 -11.52
N TYR A 102 -12.66 5.31 -11.09
CA TYR A 102 -12.17 5.23 -9.72
C TYR A 102 -12.48 6.54 -9.00
N ALA A 103 -12.59 6.47 -7.68
CA ALA A 103 -12.43 7.64 -6.81
C ALA A 103 -11.39 7.36 -5.75
N GLU A 104 -10.57 8.38 -5.48
CA GLU A 104 -9.45 8.40 -4.52
C GLU A 104 -9.64 7.44 -3.34
N ILE A 105 -8.57 6.71 -2.99
CA ILE A 105 -8.58 5.77 -1.86
C ILE A 105 -9.14 6.49 -0.62
N ARG A 106 -10.10 5.83 0.04
CA ARG A 106 -10.84 6.36 1.20
C ARG A 106 -10.38 5.67 2.46
N ASN A 107 -10.32 6.42 3.55
CA ASN A 107 -10.00 5.86 4.86
C ASN A 107 -11.27 5.65 5.71
N ASP A 108 -11.09 5.20 6.94
CA ASP A 108 -12.16 5.00 7.92
C ASP A 108 -12.95 6.28 8.20
N LYS A 109 -12.29 7.44 8.15
CA LYS A 109 -12.90 8.75 8.40
C LYS A 109 -13.49 9.43 7.18
N SER A 110 -13.36 8.84 5.98
CA SER A 110 -13.91 9.47 4.77
C SER A 110 -15.42 9.61 4.83
N ASP A 111 -15.92 10.84 4.69
CA ASP A 111 -17.34 11.18 4.52
C ASP A 111 -17.55 12.53 3.84
N TYR A 112 -18.77 12.87 3.42
CA TYR A 112 -19.06 14.16 2.79
C TYR A 112 -20.47 14.67 3.07
N THR A 113 -20.57 15.99 3.16
CA THR A 113 -21.83 16.74 3.16
C THR A 113 -21.92 17.74 2.01
N GLU A 114 -20.78 18.02 1.37
CA GLU A 114 -20.63 19.00 0.30
C GLU A 114 -19.96 18.35 -0.91
N THR A 115 -20.30 18.87 -2.08
CA THR A 115 -19.65 18.48 -3.34
C THR A 115 -19.12 19.72 -4.03
N LYS A 116 -18.14 19.52 -4.92
CA LYS A 116 -17.64 20.56 -5.83
C LYS A 116 -17.53 20.01 -7.23
N THR A 117 -17.57 20.90 -8.22
CA THR A 117 -17.26 20.54 -9.60
C THR A 117 -15.77 20.68 -9.85
N VAL A 118 -15.13 19.59 -10.29
CA VAL A 118 -13.73 19.57 -10.75
C VAL A 118 -13.73 19.00 -12.16
N ASP A 119 -13.23 19.78 -13.12
CA ASP A 119 -13.14 19.38 -14.54
C ASP A 119 -14.46 18.83 -15.12
N GLY A 120 -15.58 19.45 -14.75
CA GLY A 120 -16.93 19.06 -15.20
C GLY A 120 -17.53 17.86 -14.46
N ALA A 121 -16.80 17.22 -13.54
CA ALA A 121 -17.30 16.14 -12.70
C ALA A 121 -17.65 16.63 -11.29
N VAL A 122 -18.77 16.19 -10.74
CA VAL A 122 -19.08 16.39 -9.32
C VAL A 122 -18.27 15.41 -8.49
N VAL A 123 -17.50 15.95 -7.54
CA VAL A 123 -16.68 15.17 -6.61
C VAL A 123 -17.06 15.54 -5.17
N PRO A 124 -17.09 14.57 -4.25
CA PRO A 124 -17.33 14.86 -2.84
C PRO A 124 -16.14 15.61 -2.24
N ILE A 125 -16.42 16.50 -1.29
CA ILE A 125 -15.40 17.09 -0.42
C ILE A 125 -15.34 16.24 0.84
N ASP A 126 -14.23 15.53 1.04
CA ASP A 126 -14.04 14.71 2.23
C ASP A 126 -13.99 15.60 3.49
N ASN A 127 -14.84 15.29 4.47
CA ASN A 127 -14.96 16.02 5.73
C ASN A 127 -14.26 15.33 6.91
N GLY A 128 -13.74 14.11 6.72
CA GLY A 128 -13.05 13.36 7.79
C GLY A 128 -13.93 13.01 8.99
N GLN A 129 -15.26 12.92 8.84
CA GLN A 129 -16.21 12.62 9.92
C GLN A 129 -16.89 11.25 9.80
N GLY A 130 -16.41 10.39 8.90
CA GLY A 130 -16.90 9.04 8.68
C GLY A 130 -16.48 8.05 9.75
N ASP A 131 -17.07 6.86 9.65
CA ASP A 131 -16.68 5.67 10.40
C ASP A 131 -17.02 4.44 9.55
N ASN A 132 -16.13 4.13 8.60
CA ASN A 132 -16.41 3.17 7.52
C ASN A 132 -16.04 1.72 7.88
N PHE A 133 -15.32 1.51 8.97
CA PHE A 133 -14.84 0.20 9.43
C PHE A 133 -15.15 0.05 10.92
N THR A 134 -16.26 -0.61 11.24
CA THR A 134 -16.72 -0.75 12.64
C THR A 134 -16.55 -2.16 13.18
N SER A 135 -16.37 -3.16 12.31
CA SER A 135 -16.21 -4.55 12.69
C SER A 135 -15.63 -5.39 11.55
N TYR A 136 -14.92 -6.49 11.87
CA TYR A 136 -14.33 -7.38 10.86
C TYR A 136 -15.34 -8.13 9.98
N ASP A 137 -16.61 -8.17 10.37
CA ASP A 137 -17.69 -8.81 9.61
C ASP A 137 -18.43 -7.83 8.70
N LYS A 138 -18.13 -6.52 8.73
CA LYS A 138 -18.85 -5.50 7.95
C LYS A 138 -17.96 -4.38 7.45
N VAL A 139 -18.39 -3.74 6.37
CA VAL A 139 -17.79 -2.49 5.87
C VAL A 139 -18.85 -1.59 5.28
N THR A 140 -18.71 -0.28 5.53
CA THR A 140 -19.47 0.74 4.83
C THR A 140 -18.72 1.12 3.56
N VAL A 141 -19.22 0.65 2.41
CA VAL A 141 -18.64 0.93 1.09
C VAL A 141 -19.06 2.31 0.60
N ARG A 142 -18.07 3.16 0.30
CA ARG A 142 -18.24 4.56 -0.13
C ARG A 142 -18.42 4.71 -1.64
N ALA A 143 -19.33 3.91 -2.21
CA ALA A 143 -19.72 4.02 -3.62
C ALA A 143 -20.38 5.37 -3.93
N ASP A 144 -21.09 5.96 -2.97
CA ASP A 144 -21.66 7.31 -3.00
C ASP A 144 -20.59 8.40 -3.22
N MET A 145 -19.40 8.23 -2.64
CA MET A 145 -18.27 9.14 -2.86
C MET A 145 -17.60 8.93 -4.22
N THR A 146 -17.84 7.80 -4.89
CA THR A 146 -17.23 7.48 -6.18
C THR A 146 -17.95 8.18 -7.33
N LYS A 147 -19.28 8.24 -7.27
CA LYS A 147 -20.11 8.91 -8.27
C LYS A 147 -21.34 9.56 -7.61
N PRO A 148 -21.17 10.68 -6.88
CA PRO A 148 -22.26 11.29 -6.07
C PRO A 148 -23.49 11.72 -6.90
N ASP A 149 -23.30 11.99 -8.20
CA ASP A 149 -24.41 12.30 -9.11
C ASP A 149 -25.32 11.11 -9.37
N SER A 150 -24.80 9.88 -9.27
CA SER A 150 -25.48 8.65 -9.67
C SER A 150 -25.75 7.70 -8.50
N VAL A 151 -24.86 7.62 -7.53
CA VAL A 151 -25.02 6.79 -6.32
C VAL A 151 -25.42 7.70 -5.17
N LYS A 152 -26.56 7.41 -4.54
CA LYS A 152 -27.23 8.32 -3.58
C LYS A 152 -27.00 7.95 -2.13
N GLU A 153 -26.59 6.72 -1.86
CA GLU A 153 -26.40 6.22 -0.50
C GLU A 153 -25.12 5.38 -0.43
N LYS A 154 -24.47 5.43 0.74
CA LYS A 154 -23.42 4.48 1.12
C LYS A 154 -24.01 3.06 1.17
N VAL A 155 -23.18 2.05 0.93
CA VAL A 155 -23.63 0.66 0.86
C VAL A 155 -23.04 -0.12 2.02
N GLU A 156 -23.89 -0.60 2.93
CA GLU A 156 -23.45 -1.48 4.02
C GLU A 156 -23.32 -2.92 3.48
N ILE A 157 -22.17 -3.54 3.71
CA ILE A 157 -21.82 -4.88 3.23
C ILE A 157 -21.42 -5.74 4.41
N ASN A 158 -21.99 -6.94 4.51
CA ASN A 158 -21.42 -7.99 5.35
C ASN A 158 -20.28 -8.67 4.59
N ILE A 159 -19.11 -8.72 5.22
CA ILE A 159 -17.88 -9.30 4.65
C ILE A 159 -17.89 -10.81 4.82
N SER A 160 -18.43 -11.30 5.93
CA SER A 160 -18.37 -12.70 6.35
C SER A 160 -19.68 -13.16 6.99
N GLY A 161 -19.88 -14.47 7.05
CA GLY A 161 -20.97 -15.13 7.76
C GLY A 161 -20.66 -16.59 8.14
N ASP A 162 -21.59 -17.21 8.87
CA ASP A 162 -21.39 -18.57 9.42
C ASP A 162 -21.22 -19.67 8.36
N SER A 163 -21.63 -19.40 7.12
CA SER A 163 -21.65 -20.37 6.01
C SER A 163 -20.58 -20.10 4.95
N ASP A 164 -19.55 -19.33 5.30
CA ASP A 164 -18.49 -18.97 4.36
C ASP A 164 -17.68 -20.18 3.92
N THR A 165 -17.28 -20.16 2.66
CA THR A 165 -16.57 -21.26 2.01
C THR A 165 -15.10 -20.93 1.83
N ASP A 166 -14.28 -21.96 1.65
CA ASP A 166 -12.87 -21.74 1.31
C ASP A 166 -12.73 -21.24 -0.13
N TYR A 167 -11.98 -20.15 -0.32
CA TYR A 167 -11.66 -19.61 -1.65
C TYR A 167 -10.24 -19.96 -2.11
N GLY A 168 -9.37 -20.38 -1.17
CA GLY A 168 -7.98 -20.74 -1.43
C GLY A 168 -6.97 -19.75 -0.82
N ASN A 169 -5.73 -20.20 -0.61
CA ASN A 169 -4.63 -19.43 0.02
C ASN A 169 -4.99 -18.74 1.37
N GLY A 170 -5.88 -19.37 2.14
CA GLY A 170 -6.40 -18.84 3.40
C GLY A 170 -7.50 -17.78 3.26
N PHE A 171 -7.93 -17.47 2.04
CA PHE A 171 -9.09 -16.61 1.79
C PHE A 171 -10.40 -17.40 1.93
N LYS A 172 -11.44 -16.70 2.39
CA LYS A 172 -12.82 -17.17 2.47
C LYS A 172 -13.69 -16.43 1.47
N LEU A 173 -14.74 -17.10 1.03
CA LEU A 173 -15.79 -16.55 0.17
C LEU A 173 -17.10 -16.51 0.93
N HIS A 174 -17.61 -15.29 1.04
CA HIS A 174 -18.97 -14.97 1.46
C HIS A 174 -19.77 -14.47 0.26
N THR A 175 -21.06 -14.77 0.21
CA THR A 175 -21.96 -14.25 -0.83
C THR A 175 -23.28 -13.83 -0.20
N GLU A 176 -23.76 -12.64 -0.55
CA GLU A 176 -25.04 -12.12 -0.09
C GLU A 176 -25.65 -11.19 -1.15
N SER A 177 -26.81 -10.63 -0.84
CA SER A 177 -27.50 -9.66 -1.68
C SER A 177 -27.87 -8.41 -0.88
N THR A 178 -27.65 -7.25 -1.47
CA THR A 178 -28.11 -5.95 -0.95
C THR A 178 -28.65 -5.09 -2.09
N LYS A 179 -28.90 -3.81 -1.83
CA LYS A 179 -29.31 -2.84 -2.86
C LYS A 179 -28.33 -1.69 -2.94
N VAL A 180 -28.13 -1.19 -4.16
CA VAL A 180 -27.42 0.06 -4.43
C VAL A 180 -28.44 1.10 -4.87
N GLN A 181 -28.52 2.20 -4.12
CA GLN A 181 -29.47 3.26 -4.40
C GLN A 181 -28.89 4.27 -5.41
N GLY A 182 -29.51 4.36 -6.58
CA GLY A 182 -29.27 5.41 -7.57
C GLY A 182 -30.57 6.12 -7.97
N PRO A 183 -30.68 6.63 -9.22
CA PRO A 183 -31.98 7.06 -9.78
C PRO A 183 -33.03 5.96 -9.73
N VAL A 184 -32.58 4.71 -9.84
CA VAL A 184 -33.33 3.49 -9.57
C VAL A 184 -32.53 2.63 -8.61
N ALA A 185 -33.21 1.91 -7.71
CA ALA A 185 -32.55 0.94 -6.84
C ALA A 185 -32.12 -0.28 -7.67
N LEU A 186 -30.87 -0.74 -7.54
CA LEU A 186 -30.38 -1.93 -8.22
C LEU A 186 -30.15 -3.05 -7.21
N ASP A 187 -30.49 -4.27 -7.58
CA ASP A 187 -30.17 -5.45 -6.77
C ASP A 187 -28.68 -5.79 -6.98
N LEU A 188 -27.94 -5.88 -5.88
CA LEU A 188 -26.52 -6.22 -5.86
C LEU A 188 -26.36 -7.57 -5.18
N ASN A 189 -26.28 -8.64 -5.97
CA ASN A 189 -25.74 -9.92 -5.50
C ASN A 189 -24.22 -9.79 -5.54
N TYR A 190 -23.57 -9.89 -4.38
CA TYR A 190 -22.13 -9.67 -4.25
C TYR A 190 -21.41 -10.89 -3.70
N SER A 191 -20.12 -10.96 -4.02
CA SER A 191 -19.14 -11.84 -3.40
C SER A 191 -18.17 -11.01 -2.59
N SER A 192 -17.88 -11.46 -1.37
CA SER A 192 -16.82 -10.93 -0.51
C SER A 192 -15.75 -12.01 -0.35
N VAL A 193 -14.54 -11.74 -0.85
CA VAL A 193 -13.37 -12.61 -0.71
C VAL A 193 -12.40 -11.96 0.25
N TYR A 194 -12.20 -12.56 1.43
CA TYR A 194 -11.47 -11.92 2.51
C TYR A 194 -10.48 -12.87 3.20
N LYS A 195 -9.48 -12.31 3.88
CA LYS A 195 -8.52 -13.04 4.69
C LYS A 195 -8.20 -12.28 5.97
N ASN A 196 -8.26 -12.99 7.09
CA ASN A 196 -7.85 -12.48 8.39
C ASN A 196 -6.36 -12.77 8.63
N PHE A 197 -5.70 -11.84 9.29
CA PHE A 197 -4.36 -11.94 9.85
C PHE A 197 -4.53 -11.82 11.36
N ASP A 198 -4.59 -12.98 12.00
CA ASP A 198 -5.02 -13.15 13.39
C ASP A 198 -6.33 -12.39 13.68
N SER A 199 -6.36 -11.65 14.78
CA SER A 199 -7.48 -10.78 15.20
C SER A 199 -7.21 -9.30 14.99
N GLN A 200 -6.14 -8.94 14.25
CA GLN A 200 -5.61 -7.58 14.19
C GLN A 200 -5.73 -6.92 12.82
N MET A 201 -5.90 -7.71 11.75
CA MET A 201 -6.02 -7.16 10.40
C MET A 201 -6.84 -8.09 9.49
N GLN A 202 -7.55 -7.51 8.53
CA GLN A 202 -8.27 -8.20 7.48
C GLN A 202 -8.12 -7.45 6.16
N ILE A 203 -7.96 -8.19 5.07
CA ILE A 203 -7.98 -7.66 3.70
C ILE A 203 -9.04 -8.36 2.87
N GLY A 204 -9.55 -7.71 1.82
CA GLY A 204 -10.46 -8.40 0.92
C GLY A 204 -10.94 -7.62 -0.31
N HIS A 205 -11.75 -8.31 -1.10
CA HIS A 205 -12.48 -7.81 -2.26
C HIS A 205 -13.97 -7.95 -2.02
N ILE A 206 -14.76 -6.96 -2.44
CA ILE A 206 -16.21 -7.04 -2.56
C ILE A 206 -16.56 -6.71 -4.00
N TYR A 207 -17.25 -7.60 -4.69
CA TYR A 207 -17.57 -7.40 -6.10
C TYR A 207 -18.94 -7.97 -6.46
N GLY A 208 -19.62 -7.29 -7.38
CA GLY A 208 -20.94 -7.68 -7.86
C GLY A 208 -21.35 -6.89 -9.10
N ASP A 209 -22.38 -7.35 -9.79
CA ASP A 209 -22.91 -6.68 -10.98
C ASP A 209 -24.35 -6.23 -10.66
N PRO A 210 -24.53 -4.96 -10.21
CA PRO A 210 -25.86 -4.43 -9.94
C PRO A 210 -26.77 -4.55 -11.16
N ASN A 211 -27.97 -5.10 -10.94
CA ASN A 211 -28.90 -5.42 -12.01
C ASN A 211 -30.33 -5.00 -11.69
N GLN A 212 -31.16 -5.08 -12.72
CA GLN A 212 -32.62 -5.03 -12.65
C GLN A 212 -33.16 -6.29 -13.31
N SER A 213 -34.12 -6.99 -12.68
CA SER A 213 -34.56 -8.33 -13.11
C SER A 213 -34.97 -8.42 -14.59
N PHE A 214 -35.36 -7.29 -15.21
CA PHE A 214 -35.78 -7.21 -16.62
C PHE A 214 -34.75 -6.60 -17.58
N LEU A 215 -33.69 -5.94 -17.09
CA LEU A 215 -32.66 -5.29 -17.91
C LEU A 215 -31.30 -6.00 -17.89
N GLY A 216 -31.10 -6.93 -16.95
CA GLY A 216 -29.81 -7.55 -16.70
C GLY A 216 -28.85 -6.60 -16.00
N ASP A 217 -27.55 -6.85 -16.17
CA ASP A 217 -26.49 -6.08 -15.53
C ASP A 217 -26.40 -4.67 -16.11
N LEU A 218 -26.47 -3.67 -15.23
CA LEU A 218 -26.43 -2.25 -15.58
C LEU A 218 -25.14 -1.58 -15.13
N ALA A 219 -24.53 -2.14 -14.09
CA ALA A 219 -23.27 -1.67 -13.54
C ALA A 219 -22.39 -2.86 -13.12
N ARG A 220 -21.12 -2.54 -12.84
CA ARG A 220 -20.15 -3.42 -12.21
C ARG A 220 -19.51 -2.65 -11.06
N VAL A 221 -19.46 -3.28 -9.89
CA VAL A 221 -18.79 -2.73 -8.71
C VAL A 221 -17.65 -3.64 -8.31
N SER A 222 -16.54 -3.05 -7.92
CA SER A 222 -15.44 -3.73 -7.28
C SER A 222 -14.83 -2.83 -6.23
N THR A 223 -14.76 -3.35 -5.01
CA THR A 223 -14.18 -2.69 -3.85
C THR A 223 -13.05 -3.55 -3.33
N VAL A 224 -11.92 -2.94 -3.03
CA VAL A 224 -10.84 -3.56 -2.25
C VAL A 224 -10.74 -2.85 -0.92
N PHE A 225 -10.42 -3.60 0.13
CA PHE A 225 -10.29 -3.03 1.47
C PHE A 225 -9.18 -3.68 2.30
N VAL A 226 -8.63 -2.90 3.22
CA VAL A 226 -7.93 -3.36 4.41
C VAL A 226 -8.60 -2.73 5.63
N GLN A 227 -8.76 -3.49 6.70
CA GLN A 227 -9.19 -2.98 8.00
C GLN A 227 -8.45 -3.68 9.13
N GLY A 228 -8.25 -3.00 10.25
CA GLY A 228 -7.56 -3.58 11.39
C GLY A 228 -7.43 -2.66 12.59
N ASN A 229 -6.94 -3.24 13.68
CA ASN A 229 -6.55 -2.54 14.89
C ASN A 229 -5.19 -1.89 14.65
N ALA A 230 -5.16 -0.56 14.55
CA ALA A 230 -3.95 0.16 14.18
C ALA A 230 -2.86 0.03 15.26
N THR A 231 -1.60 -0.03 14.84
CA THR A 231 -0.47 -0.02 15.77
C THR A 231 -0.44 1.30 16.55
N ASN A 232 -0.12 1.20 17.84
CA ASN A 232 -0.01 2.37 18.71
C ASN A 232 1.10 3.31 18.22
N LEU A 233 0.90 4.63 18.29
CA LEU A 233 1.92 5.59 17.85
C LEU A 233 3.20 5.54 18.69
N GLU A 234 3.14 5.11 19.96
CA GLU A 234 4.35 4.88 20.76
C GLU A 234 5.11 3.63 20.28
N ASP A 235 4.43 2.57 19.84
CA ASP A 235 5.08 1.41 19.20
C ASP A 235 5.74 1.83 17.87
N MET A 236 5.08 2.69 17.08
CA MET A 236 5.67 3.23 15.85
C MET A 236 6.96 4.03 16.14
N LYS A 237 6.97 4.79 17.24
CA LYS A 237 8.16 5.52 17.69
C LYS A 237 9.24 4.56 18.19
N TYR A 238 8.88 3.53 18.95
CA TYR A 238 9.80 2.48 19.37
C TYR A 238 10.46 1.80 18.16
N MET A 239 9.71 1.48 17.11
CA MET A 239 10.25 0.90 15.88
C MET A 239 11.31 1.79 15.24
N LYS A 240 11.12 3.11 15.26
CA LYS A 240 12.10 4.11 14.79
C LYS A 240 13.35 4.12 15.67
N GLU A 241 13.18 4.13 17.00
CA GLU A 241 14.30 4.11 17.95
C GLU A 241 15.13 2.82 17.85
N LEU A 242 14.47 1.67 17.70
CA LEU A 242 15.12 0.38 17.51
C LEU A 242 15.91 0.33 16.19
N ALA A 243 15.34 0.85 15.10
CA ALA A 243 16.03 0.96 13.83
C ALA A 243 17.30 1.82 13.94
N GLN A 244 17.21 2.98 14.61
CA GLN A 244 18.37 3.85 14.81
C GLN A 244 19.44 3.17 15.66
N TYR A 245 19.05 2.51 16.74
CA TYR A 245 19.95 1.75 17.60
C TYR A 245 20.69 0.66 16.80
N ASN A 246 19.99 -0.07 15.92
CA ASN A 246 20.62 -1.10 15.09
C ASN A 246 21.67 -0.52 14.14
N ILE A 247 21.39 0.63 13.54
CA ILE A 247 22.34 1.34 12.66
C ILE A 247 23.56 1.81 13.45
N ASP A 248 23.34 2.50 14.58
CA ASP A 248 24.42 3.10 15.39
C ASP A 248 25.39 2.04 15.94
N ASN A 249 24.89 0.82 16.16
CA ASN A 249 25.64 -0.31 16.71
C ASN A 249 26.08 -1.33 15.65
N ASN A 250 25.97 -1.01 14.36
CA ASN A 250 26.34 -1.88 13.23
C ASN A 250 25.70 -3.29 13.29
N ILE A 251 24.45 -3.37 13.76
CA ILE A 251 23.69 -4.62 13.86
C ILE A 251 23.10 -4.97 12.49
N ASN A 252 22.38 -4.03 11.87
CA ASN A 252 21.85 -4.12 10.51
C ASN A 252 21.61 -2.72 9.94
N ASP A 253 20.96 -2.63 8.78
CA ASP A 253 20.70 -1.36 8.08
C ASP A 253 19.48 -0.58 8.62
N GLY A 254 18.83 -1.04 9.69
CA GLY A 254 17.66 -0.42 10.30
C GLY A 254 16.34 -0.72 9.57
N THR A 255 16.38 -1.47 8.47
CA THR A 255 15.18 -1.83 7.70
C THR A 255 14.47 -3.02 8.34
N VAL A 256 13.14 -3.00 8.32
CA VAL A 256 12.31 -4.11 8.79
C VAL A 256 11.60 -4.75 7.61
N SER A 257 11.85 -6.05 7.39
CA SER A 257 11.23 -6.79 6.29
C SER A 257 9.87 -7.37 6.71
N TYR A 258 8.93 -7.38 5.77
CA TYR A 258 7.61 -8.00 5.89
C TYR A 258 7.33 -8.89 4.69
N THR A 259 6.67 -10.03 4.91
CA THR A 259 6.25 -10.92 3.81
C THR A 259 4.83 -11.41 4.00
N GLY A 260 4.11 -11.64 2.91
CA GLY A 260 2.77 -12.18 2.97
C GLY A 260 2.14 -12.40 1.61
N VAL A 261 0.85 -12.09 1.52
CA VAL A 261 0.03 -12.34 0.34
C VAL A 261 -0.44 -11.04 -0.30
N ALA A 262 -0.75 -11.13 -1.58
CA ALA A 262 -1.38 -10.08 -2.35
C ALA A 262 -2.53 -10.65 -3.17
N THR A 263 -3.49 -9.80 -3.49
CA THR A 263 -4.62 -10.12 -4.36
C THR A 263 -4.62 -9.21 -5.58
N TYR A 264 -5.20 -9.67 -6.68
CA TYR A 264 -5.31 -8.91 -7.92
C TYR A 264 -6.67 -9.17 -8.57
N MET A 265 -7.34 -8.11 -9.01
CA MET A 265 -8.56 -8.21 -9.79
C MET A 265 -8.50 -7.25 -10.98
N GLU A 266 -8.69 -7.81 -12.18
CA GLU A 266 -8.97 -7.09 -13.42
C GLU A 266 -10.42 -7.32 -13.87
N ASN A 267 -10.78 -6.90 -15.09
CA ASN A 267 -12.16 -6.99 -15.61
C ASN A 267 -13.15 -6.13 -14.78
N LEU A 268 -12.68 -4.93 -14.44
CA LEU A 268 -13.43 -3.96 -13.66
C LEU A 268 -14.48 -3.23 -14.51
N HIS A 269 -14.31 -3.20 -15.84
CA HIS A 269 -15.25 -2.58 -16.77
C HIS A 269 -16.39 -3.56 -17.07
N LEU A 270 -17.65 -3.12 -17.05
CA LEU A 270 -18.78 -4.02 -17.32
C LEU A 270 -18.70 -4.67 -18.72
N LYS A 271 -18.21 -3.91 -19.71
CA LYS A 271 -17.92 -4.40 -21.08
C LYS A 271 -16.70 -5.33 -21.23
N ASP A 272 -15.91 -5.58 -20.19
CA ASP A 272 -14.83 -6.60 -20.26
C ASP A 272 -15.38 -8.05 -20.30
N GLY A 273 -16.70 -8.22 -20.17
CA GLY A 273 -17.40 -9.50 -20.30
C GLY A 273 -17.69 -10.15 -18.95
N THR A 274 -17.77 -11.48 -18.95
CA THR A 274 -18.03 -12.26 -17.73
C THR A 274 -16.89 -12.07 -16.73
N ARG A 275 -17.21 -11.64 -15.51
CA ARG A 275 -16.23 -11.42 -14.44
C ARG A 275 -15.84 -12.74 -13.77
N GLY A 276 -14.53 -12.93 -13.53
CA GLY A 276 -13.98 -13.93 -12.62
C GLY A 276 -13.76 -13.36 -11.22
N GLY A 277 -13.49 -14.22 -10.24
CA GLY A 277 -13.08 -13.76 -8.90
C GLY A 277 -11.64 -13.24 -8.88
N PRO A 278 -11.18 -12.68 -7.74
CA PRO A 278 -9.81 -12.20 -7.61
C PRO A 278 -8.79 -13.34 -7.66
N VAL A 279 -7.60 -13.03 -8.16
CA VAL A 279 -6.38 -13.81 -7.95
C VAL A 279 -5.95 -13.62 -6.49
N VAL A 280 -5.70 -14.71 -5.77
CA VAL A 280 -5.43 -14.69 -4.31
C VAL A 280 -4.14 -15.40 -3.91
N ASP A 281 -3.43 -15.98 -4.85
CA ASP A 281 -2.15 -16.66 -4.68
C ASP A 281 -0.95 -15.74 -4.95
N GLY A 282 -1.18 -14.43 -5.05
CA GLY A 282 -0.12 -13.43 -5.13
C GLY A 282 0.69 -13.37 -3.84
N THR A 283 1.96 -12.98 -3.98
CA THR A 283 2.89 -12.77 -2.87
C THR A 283 3.18 -11.28 -2.67
N SER A 284 3.49 -10.90 -1.43
CA SER A 284 3.89 -9.54 -1.09
C SER A 284 5.17 -9.55 -0.27
N GLN A 285 6.09 -8.65 -0.60
CA GLN A 285 7.35 -8.45 0.11
C GLN A 285 7.58 -6.96 0.29
N PHE A 286 7.92 -6.54 1.51
CA PHE A 286 8.17 -5.15 1.84
C PHE A 286 9.42 -4.99 2.68
N ASP A 287 10.07 -3.86 2.48
CA ASP A 287 11.14 -3.33 3.28
C ASP A 287 10.68 -1.96 3.82
N VAL A 288 10.59 -1.86 5.13
CA VAL A 288 10.08 -0.68 5.85
C VAL A 288 11.24 0.01 6.53
N ASP A 289 11.41 1.28 6.22
CA ASP A 289 12.41 2.16 6.81
C ASP A 289 11.69 3.19 7.68
N PHE A 290 11.61 2.91 8.99
CA PHE A 290 10.96 3.80 9.96
C PHE A 290 11.77 5.08 10.22
N ILE A 291 13.07 5.13 9.89
CA ILE A 291 13.89 6.32 10.05
C ILE A 291 13.54 7.34 8.97
N ASN A 292 13.51 6.88 7.72
CA ASN A 292 13.21 7.70 6.55
C ASN A 292 11.71 7.73 6.21
N ASP A 293 10.87 7.19 7.09
CA ASP A 293 9.41 7.18 6.98
C ASP A 293 8.94 6.63 5.61
N SER A 294 9.46 5.48 5.18
CA SER A 294 9.17 4.91 3.86
C SER A 294 8.85 3.42 3.86
N VAL A 295 7.93 3.01 2.98
CA VAL A 295 7.58 1.63 2.67
C VAL A 295 7.91 1.36 1.22
N LYS A 296 8.74 0.35 0.94
CA LYS A 296 9.00 -0.17 -0.41
C LYS A 296 8.56 -1.60 -0.49
N GLY A 297 7.89 -2.00 -1.57
CA GLY A 297 7.50 -3.38 -1.76
C GLY A 297 7.33 -3.80 -3.20
N GLU A 298 7.29 -5.11 -3.40
CA GLU A 298 6.96 -5.76 -4.66
C GLU A 298 5.86 -6.80 -4.41
N LEU A 299 4.78 -6.69 -5.16
CA LEU A 299 3.75 -7.71 -5.26
C LEU A 299 3.99 -8.54 -6.52
N THR A 300 3.89 -9.86 -6.40
CA THR A 300 4.07 -10.78 -7.55
C THR A 300 2.87 -11.69 -7.71
N PHE A 301 2.41 -11.82 -8.95
CA PHE A 301 1.27 -12.60 -9.38
C PHE A 301 1.67 -13.47 -10.58
N GLU A 302 1.12 -14.66 -10.64
CA GLU A 302 1.29 -15.57 -11.77
C GLU A 302 0.02 -15.57 -12.65
N GLY A 303 0.18 -15.97 -13.91
CA GLY A 303 -0.93 -16.15 -14.85
C GLY A 303 -1.02 -15.13 -15.98
N ASP A 304 -2.00 -15.34 -16.86
CA ASP A 304 -2.24 -14.50 -18.04
C ASP A 304 -3.05 -13.25 -17.67
N LEU A 305 -2.40 -12.27 -17.03
CA LEU A 305 -3.01 -11.01 -16.62
C LEU A 305 -3.09 -10.04 -17.81
N LYS A 306 -4.31 -9.71 -18.25
CA LYS A 306 -4.56 -8.88 -19.43
C LYS A 306 -3.94 -7.49 -19.30
N TYR A 307 -4.09 -6.85 -18.14
CA TYR A 307 -3.67 -5.47 -17.93
C TYR A 307 -2.36 -5.30 -17.15
N ASN A 308 -1.80 -6.39 -16.63
CA ASN A 308 -0.47 -6.41 -16.03
C ASN A 308 0.33 -7.68 -16.38
N PRO A 309 0.76 -7.84 -17.64
CA PRO A 309 1.37 -9.09 -18.12
C PRO A 309 2.74 -9.41 -17.48
N THR A 310 3.35 -8.48 -16.74
CA THR A 310 4.59 -8.74 -16.01
C THR A 310 4.36 -9.49 -14.70
N GLY A 311 3.11 -9.52 -14.21
CA GLY A 311 2.77 -10.09 -12.91
C GLY A 311 3.31 -9.30 -11.72
N LYS A 312 3.91 -8.12 -11.93
CA LYS A 312 4.58 -7.36 -10.86
C LYS A 312 3.90 -6.02 -10.60
N VAL A 313 3.80 -5.64 -9.33
CA VAL A 313 3.33 -4.31 -8.90
C VAL A 313 4.31 -3.78 -7.86
N ALA A 314 4.90 -2.61 -8.14
CA ALA A 314 5.76 -1.91 -7.19
C ALA A 314 4.91 -1.08 -6.23
N ILE A 315 5.28 -1.07 -4.96
CA ILE A 315 4.71 -0.24 -3.90
C ILE A 315 5.81 0.68 -3.39
N ASN A 316 5.53 1.98 -3.35
CA ASN A 316 6.39 2.99 -2.75
C ASN A 316 5.51 4.04 -2.08
N ALA A 317 5.65 4.19 -0.77
CA ALA A 317 4.78 5.02 0.04
C ALA A 317 5.54 5.70 1.17
N ASP A 318 5.06 6.88 1.54
CA ASP A 318 5.56 7.63 2.69
C ASP A 318 4.71 7.27 3.92
N ILE A 319 5.35 7.11 5.06
CA ILE A 319 4.73 6.81 6.36
C ILE A 319 4.29 8.12 7.02
N THR A 320 3.10 8.12 7.62
CA THR A 320 2.62 9.19 8.50
C THR A 320 1.85 8.57 9.65
N GLY A 321 2.42 8.65 10.86
CA GLY A 321 1.89 7.94 12.03
C GLY A 321 1.94 6.44 11.80
N ASN A 322 0.81 5.75 12.00
CA ASN A 322 0.62 4.33 11.74
C ASN A 322 0.03 4.04 10.35
N THR A 323 0.00 5.02 9.44
CA THR A 323 -0.49 4.87 8.07
C THR A 323 0.60 5.13 7.04
N PHE A 324 0.39 4.70 5.81
CA PHE A 324 1.23 5.05 4.67
C PHE A 324 0.39 5.26 3.41
N ALA A 325 0.88 6.11 2.51
CA ALA A 325 0.27 6.32 1.20
C ALA A 325 1.31 6.73 0.16
N GLY A 326 1.04 6.43 -1.11
CA GLY A 326 1.97 6.75 -2.18
C GLY A 326 1.39 6.55 -3.58
N ASN A 327 2.16 7.00 -4.56
CA ASN A 327 1.94 6.73 -5.96
C ASN A 327 3.28 6.45 -6.64
N VAL A 328 3.39 5.29 -7.29
CA VAL A 328 4.57 4.93 -8.10
C VAL A 328 4.12 4.27 -9.39
N ASP A 329 4.67 4.71 -10.51
CA ASP A 329 4.36 4.19 -11.85
C ASP A 329 2.85 4.11 -12.17
N GLY A 330 2.08 5.09 -11.67
CA GLY A 330 0.64 5.15 -11.87
C GLY A 330 -0.15 4.14 -11.03
N ILE A 331 0.45 3.62 -9.94
CA ILE A 331 -0.22 2.79 -8.95
C ILE A 331 -0.43 3.62 -7.68
N ASP A 332 -1.69 3.94 -7.37
CA ASP A 332 -2.04 4.52 -6.08
C ASP A 332 -2.06 3.42 -5.02
N THR A 333 -1.55 3.72 -3.83
CA THR A 333 -1.58 2.83 -2.67
C THR A 333 -1.83 3.59 -1.37
N ALA A 334 -2.55 2.97 -0.46
CA ALA A 334 -2.63 3.39 0.92
C ALA A 334 -2.86 2.19 1.84
N GLY A 335 -2.40 2.31 3.08
CA GLY A 335 -2.49 1.24 4.06
C GLY A 335 -2.04 1.68 5.44
N GLY A 336 -1.89 0.72 6.33
CA GLY A 336 -1.49 0.95 7.71
C GLY A 336 -0.68 -0.18 8.30
N PHE A 337 -0.15 0.11 9.48
CA PHE A 337 0.46 -0.84 10.39
C PHE A 337 -0.57 -1.26 11.44
N TYR A 338 -0.65 -2.56 11.70
CA TYR A 338 -1.68 -3.16 12.53
C TYR A 338 -1.07 -4.12 13.57
N GLY A 339 -1.76 -4.25 14.71
CA GLY A 339 -1.29 -5.06 15.83
C GLY A 339 -0.15 -4.41 16.63
N GLU A 340 0.30 -5.10 17.68
CA GLU A 340 1.40 -4.67 18.54
C GLU A 340 2.69 -4.55 17.70
N ASP A 341 3.52 -3.54 17.94
CA ASP A 341 4.86 -3.41 17.33
C ASP A 341 4.91 -3.45 15.81
N ALA A 342 3.84 -2.98 15.18
CA ALA A 342 3.63 -3.06 13.74
C ALA A 342 3.80 -4.50 13.24
N GLN A 343 3.26 -5.49 13.96
CA GLN A 343 3.37 -6.92 13.60
C GLN A 343 2.86 -7.19 12.17
N PHE A 344 1.82 -6.47 11.74
CA PHE A 344 1.27 -6.57 10.41
C PHE A 344 1.35 -5.23 9.68
N LEU A 345 1.49 -5.30 8.36
CA LEU A 345 1.18 -4.19 7.47
C LEU A 345 0.21 -4.68 6.40
N GLY A 346 -0.70 -3.81 5.99
CA GLY A 346 -1.67 -4.12 4.96
C GLY A 346 -2.16 -2.88 4.25
N GLY A 347 -2.68 -3.06 3.05
CA GLY A 347 -3.04 -1.94 2.20
C GLY A 347 -3.88 -2.35 0.99
N VAL A 348 -4.37 -1.31 0.32
CA VAL A 348 -5.01 -1.41 -0.99
C VAL A 348 -4.10 -0.76 -2.03
N TYR A 349 -4.23 -1.22 -3.27
CA TYR A 349 -3.58 -0.60 -4.41
C TYR A 349 -4.46 -0.68 -5.64
N GLN A 350 -4.18 0.17 -6.61
CA GLN A 350 -4.93 0.22 -7.86
C GLN A 350 -4.19 0.98 -8.94
N GLN A 351 -4.55 0.71 -10.19
CA GLN A 351 -4.05 1.49 -11.30
C GLN A 351 -4.80 2.84 -11.41
N ALA A 352 -4.03 3.92 -11.50
CA ALA A 352 -4.47 5.30 -11.65
C ALA A 352 -3.52 6.07 -12.58
N ILE A 353 -3.52 5.72 -13.87
CA ILE A 353 -2.66 6.35 -14.91
C ILE A 353 -3.02 7.83 -15.10
N GLU A 354 -4.30 8.16 -14.97
CA GLU A 354 -4.81 9.53 -14.99
C GLU A 354 -5.54 9.83 -13.68
N ARG A 355 -5.58 11.11 -13.29
CA ARG A 355 -6.21 11.53 -12.03
C ARG A 355 -7.68 11.09 -11.99
N GLY A 356 -8.01 10.25 -11.01
CA GLY A 356 -9.34 9.68 -10.83
C GLY A 356 -9.65 8.46 -11.71
N GLY A 357 -8.69 7.94 -12.49
CA GLY A 357 -8.78 6.62 -13.13
C GLY A 357 -10.04 6.41 -13.98
N LYS A 358 -10.51 7.46 -14.66
CA LYS A 358 -11.75 7.41 -15.46
C LYS A 358 -11.45 7.03 -16.91
N GLY A 359 -12.36 6.30 -17.53
CA GLY A 359 -12.40 6.15 -18.98
C GLY A 359 -13.70 5.53 -19.47
N ALA A 360 -13.84 5.48 -20.78
CA ALA A 360 -15.12 5.13 -21.42
C ALA A 360 -15.11 3.70 -21.98
N GLN A 361 -13.93 3.13 -22.25
CA GLN A 361 -13.80 1.80 -22.84
C GLN A 361 -12.95 0.88 -21.94
N PRO A 362 -13.07 -0.46 -22.12
CA PRO A 362 -12.13 -1.39 -21.52
C PRO A 362 -10.67 -1.02 -21.80
N GLY A 363 -9.87 -0.91 -20.75
CA GLY A 363 -8.47 -0.46 -20.84
C GLY A 363 -8.27 1.05 -20.73
N GLU A 364 -9.35 1.85 -20.71
CA GLU A 364 -9.32 3.29 -20.49
C GLU A 364 -9.88 3.55 -19.08
N GLY A 365 -9.03 3.90 -18.12
CA GLY A 365 -9.38 4.09 -16.70
C GLY A 365 -8.69 3.10 -15.77
N THR A 366 -9.22 2.88 -14.57
CA THR A 366 -8.69 1.87 -13.64
C THR A 366 -8.93 0.47 -14.19
N THR A 367 -7.86 -0.20 -14.61
CA THR A 367 -7.96 -1.54 -15.22
C THR A 367 -7.83 -2.68 -14.22
N PHE A 368 -7.14 -2.45 -13.10
CA PHE A 368 -6.99 -3.41 -12.02
C PHE A 368 -6.85 -2.75 -10.64
N GLN A 369 -7.18 -3.53 -9.62
CA GLN A 369 -7.01 -3.18 -8.21
C GLN A 369 -6.74 -4.42 -7.35
N GLY A 370 -6.26 -4.23 -6.14
CA GLY A 370 -6.00 -5.33 -5.22
C GLY A 370 -5.73 -4.89 -3.79
N THR A 371 -5.44 -5.89 -2.96
CA THR A 371 -5.04 -5.73 -1.57
C THR A 371 -3.75 -6.49 -1.31
N PHE A 372 -3.07 -6.12 -0.24
CA PHE A 372 -1.93 -6.88 0.27
C PHE A 372 -1.96 -6.88 1.79
N GLY A 373 -1.44 -7.95 2.38
CA GLY A 373 -1.21 -8.08 3.80
C GLY A 373 0.05 -8.89 4.05
N ALA A 374 0.89 -8.43 4.97
CA ALA A 374 2.18 -9.00 5.26
C ALA A 374 2.48 -8.97 6.75
N GLU A 375 3.22 -9.97 7.21
CA GLU A 375 3.67 -10.12 8.59
C GLU A 375 5.15 -9.76 8.70
N LYS A 376 5.50 -9.09 9.80
CA LYS A 376 6.85 -8.71 10.15
C LYS A 376 7.74 -9.94 10.24
N GLN A 377 8.89 -9.89 9.59
CA GLN A 377 9.86 -10.97 9.63
C GLN A 377 10.85 -10.78 10.79
N PRO A 378 11.38 -11.88 11.37
CA PRO A 378 12.49 -11.78 12.30
C PRO A 378 13.66 -10.99 11.69
N ALA A 379 14.31 -10.17 12.51
CA ALA A 379 15.51 -9.44 12.08
C ALA A 379 16.56 -10.44 11.54
N LYS A 380 17.15 -10.10 10.39
CA LYS A 380 18.18 -10.91 9.73
C LYS A 380 19.55 -10.73 10.36
#